data_AF-A0A534HYV9-F1
#
_entry.id   AF-A0A534HYV9-F1
#
_cell.length_a   1.000
_cell.length_b   1.000
_cell.length_c   1.000
_cell.angle_alpha   90.00
_cell.angle_beta   90.00
_cell.angle_gamma   90.00
#
_symmetry.space_group_name_H-M   'P 1'
#
loop_
_entity.id
_entity.type
_entity.pdbx_description
1 polymer ?
#
loop_
_entity_poly.entity_id
_entity_poly.type
_entity_poly.pdbx_seq_one_letter_code
_entity_poly.pdbx_strand_id
1 'polypeptide(L)'
;MVDYRHGLEPLSIAGSLKGEGGRFNIGSELSPGAFTAFPALYIAEDYEAAFRERFASATTPKKRELSAEELALRFPSSFTQVRLRGVLENVIDVGNLEALKPFANVLREFPHPAEAVRAGRRLGLRQASWLIRSATTLQRALLHPNWRMLPQQFDLPSNSQIFGRLAVGAGLHGILYPSARQFGRCCLALFPQNWADSGSFVEVADAAPQGARLTRIDRKTKELS
;
A
#
# COMPACT_ATOMS: atom_id res chain seq x y z
N MET A 1 0.73 5.93 -11.77
CA MET A 1 0.40 5.45 -13.14
C MET A 1 -1.00 4.85 -13.11
N VAL A 2 -1.83 5.18 -14.10
CA VAL A 2 -3.22 4.74 -14.19
C VAL A 2 -3.49 4.09 -15.54
N ASP A 3 -4.43 3.15 -15.64
CA ASP A 3 -4.86 2.64 -16.94
C ASP A 3 -5.45 3.79 -17.76
N TYR A 4 -5.23 3.80 -19.08
CA TYR A 4 -5.72 4.88 -19.95
C TYR A 4 -7.24 5.11 -19.82
N ARG A 5 -8.03 4.03 -19.68
CA ARG A 5 -9.48 4.10 -19.46
C ARG A 5 -9.90 4.87 -18.19
N HIS A 6 -8.99 4.98 -17.22
CA HIS A 6 -9.17 5.69 -15.95
C HIS A 6 -8.43 7.04 -15.95
N GLY A 7 -7.87 7.47 -17.08
CA GLY A 7 -7.09 8.71 -17.19
C GLY A 7 -7.88 9.98 -16.92
N LEU A 8 -9.21 9.93 -16.97
CA LEU A 8 -10.09 11.03 -16.60
C LEU A 8 -10.35 11.14 -15.09
N GLU A 9 -9.92 10.18 -14.28
CA GLU A 9 -10.07 10.22 -12.81
C GLU A 9 -8.77 9.78 -12.13
N PRO A 10 -7.67 10.53 -12.33
CA PRO A 10 -6.32 10.07 -11.99
C PRO A 10 -6.07 9.86 -10.50
N LEU A 11 -6.87 10.49 -9.63
CA LEU A 11 -6.79 10.31 -8.18
C LEU A 11 -7.85 9.37 -7.61
N SER A 12 -8.62 8.67 -8.46
CA SER A 12 -9.64 7.73 -7.99
C SER A 12 -9.04 6.64 -7.10
N ILE A 13 -9.61 6.48 -5.90
CA ILE A 13 -9.19 5.44 -4.95
C ILE A 13 -9.98 4.13 -5.11
N ALA A 14 -11.00 4.11 -5.96
CA ALA A 14 -11.86 2.96 -6.20
C ALA A 14 -11.07 1.72 -6.67
N GLY A 15 -9.94 1.93 -7.38
CA GLY A 15 -9.07 0.83 -7.82
C GLY A 15 -8.50 0.00 -6.67
N SER A 16 -8.22 0.63 -5.52
CA SER A 16 -7.67 -0.05 -4.34
C SER A 16 -8.68 -0.94 -3.63
N LEU A 17 -9.98 -0.74 -3.86
CA LEU A 17 -11.03 -1.54 -3.26
C LEU A 17 -11.28 -2.85 -4.02
N LYS A 18 -10.78 -2.99 -5.25
CA LYS A 18 -11.01 -4.20 -6.06
C LYS A 18 -10.14 -5.37 -5.61
N GLY A 19 -10.64 -6.59 -5.78
CA GLY A 19 -9.92 -7.80 -5.37
C GLY A 19 -9.59 -7.79 -3.88
N GLU A 20 -8.36 -8.21 -3.57
CA GLU A 20 -7.83 -8.26 -2.21
C GLU A 20 -7.32 -6.91 -1.68
N GLY A 21 -7.23 -5.90 -2.54
CA GLY A 21 -6.66 -4.59 -2.24
C GLY A 21 -5.15 -4.49 -2.46
N GLY A 22 -4.55 -3.46 -1.86
CA GLY A 22 -3.11 -3.18 -1.94
C GLY A 22 -2.35 -3.57 -0.67
N ARG A 23 -1.06 -3.24 -0.62
CA ARG A 23 -0.18 -3.64 0.48
C ARG A 23 -0.68 -3.17 1.85
N PHE A 24 -1.24 -1.97 1.90
CA PHE A 24 -1.69 -1.32 3.13
C PHE A 24 -3.20 -1.06 3.14
N ASN A 25 -3.97 -1.73 2.29
CA ASN A 25 -5.43 -1.65 2.35
C ASN A 25 -6.13 -2.96 2.00
N ILE A 26 -7.30 -3.17 2.58
CA ILE A 26 -8.13 -4.36 2.35
C ILE A 26 -9.14 -4.06 1.24
N GLY A 27 -9.17 -4.91 0.22
CA GLY A 27 -10.17 -4.87 -0.86
C GLY A 27 -11.48 -5.56 -0.49
N SER A 28 -12.49 -5.40 -1.34
CA SER A 28 -13.86 -5.86 -1.13
C SER A 28 -14.06 -7.37 -1.29
N GLU A 29 -13.15 -8.06 -1.97
CA GLU A 29 -13.26 -9.49 -2.24
C GLU A 29 -12.56 -10.36 -1.18
N LEU A 30 -11.77 -9.75 -0.27
CA LEU A 30 -11.07 -10.47 0.79
C LEU A 30 -12.02 -10.83 1.93
N SER A 31 -12.43 -12.09 2.02
CA SER A 31 -13.33 -12.64 3.03
C SER A 31 -14.51 -11.69 3.37
N PRO A 32 -15.45 -11.46 2.42
CA PRO A 32 -16.53 -10.49 2.59
C PRO A 32 -17.35 -10.79 3.85
N GLY A 33 -17.42 -9.81 4.76
CA GLY A 33 -18.12 -9.91 6.04
C GLY A 33 -17.22 -10.17 7.26
N ALA A 34 -16.01 -10.73 7.06
CA ALA A 34 -15.03 -10.85 8.14
C ALA A 34 -14.15 -9.60 8.24
N PHE A 35 -13.79 -9.01 7.08
CA PHE A 35 -12.97 -7.82 7.00
C PHE A 35 -13.71 -6.71 6.26
N THR A 36 -13.69 -5.51 6.83
CA THR A 36 -14.19 -4.33 6.13
C THR A 36 -13.14 -3.91 5.10
N ALA A 37 -13.57 -3.55 3.89
CA ALA A 37 -12.70 -2.91 2.91
C ALA A 37 -12.42 -1.45 3.29
N PHE A 38 -11.34 -0.88 2.78
CA PHE A 38 -11.11 0.56 2.89
C PHE A 38 -10.21 1.05 1.76
N PRO A 39 -10.42 2.28 1.27
CA PRO A 39 -9.72 2.74 0.11
C PRO A 39 -8.36 3.34 0.48
N ALA A 40 -7.44 3.32 -0.48
CA ALA A 40 -6.15 3.98 -0.41
C ALA A 40 -5.72 4.47 -1.81
N LEU A 41 -4.99 5.60 -1.87
CA LEU A 41 -4.32 6.04 -3.10
C LEU A 41 -2.83 5.67 -3.01
N TYR A 42 -2.33 4.93 -4.00
CA TYR A 42 -0.91 4.57 -4.07
C TYR A 42 -0.16 5.48 -5.03
N ILE A 43 0.91 6.10 -4.54
CA ILE A 43 1.81 6.94 -5.35
C ILE A 43 3.26 6.51 -5.11
N ALA A 44 4.14 6.76 -6.08
CA ALA A 44 5.57 6.51 -5.98
C ALA A 44 6.35 7.82 -6.12
N GLU A 45 7.56 7.84 -5.57
CA GLU A 45 8.44 9.02 -5.57
C GLU A 45 8.75 9.55 -6.97
N ASP A 46 8.98 8.66 -7.93
CA ASP A 46 9.28 9.01 -9.32
C ASP A 46 8.62 8.04 -10.33
N TYR A 47 8.80 8.34 -11.62
CA TYR A 47 8.26 7.54 -12.72
C TYR A 47 8.79 6.10 -12.71
N GLU A 48 10.10 5.92 -12.52
CA GLU A 48 10.73 4.59 -12.57
C GLU A 48 10.20 3.70 -11.43
N ALA A 49 10.02 4.27 -10.23
CA ALA A 49 9.45 3.58 -9.09
C ALA A 49 7.99 3.20 -9.37
N ALA A 50 7.19 4.13 -9.91
CA ALA A 50 5.79 3.85 -10.27
C ALA A 50 5.69 2.73 -11.34
N PHE A 51 6.59 2.76 -12.32
CA PHE A 51 6.66 1.78 -13.39
C PHE A 51 7.01 0.39 -12.85
N ARG A 52 8.04 0.30 -12.01
CA ARG A 52 8.48 -0.95 -11.38
C ARG A 52 7.44 -1.55 -10.44
N GLU A 53 6.74 -0.72 -9.67
CA GLU A 53 5.65 -1.20 -8.81
C GLU A 53 4.48 -1.76 -9.64
N ARG A 54 4.22 -1.18 -10.82
CA ARG A 54 3.14 -1.63 -11.71
C ARG A 54 3.50 -2.87 -12.53
N PHE A 55 4.69 -2.89 -13.14
CA PHE A 55 5.10 -3.91 -14.11
C PHE A 55 6.11 -4.92 -13.56
N ALA A 56 6.49 -4.81 -12.28
CA ALA A 56 7.45 -5.69 -11.62
C ALA A 56 8.88 -5.69 -12.21
N SER A 57 9.17 -4.81 -13.18
CA SER A 57 10.42 -4.75 -13.96
C SER A 57 10.82 -3.29 -14.26
N ALA A 58 12.10 -3.08 -14.59
CA ALA A 58 12.64 -1.78 -14.98
C ALA A 58 12.13 -1.33 -16.36
N THR A 59 12.15 -0.02 -16.62
CA THR A 59 11.74 0.56 -17.92
C THR A 59 12.67 0.17 -19.06
N THR A 60 13.96 0.03 -18.78
CA THR A 60 14.97 -0.31 -19.79
C THR A 60 15.19 -1.83 -19.81
N PRO A 61 14.80 -2.54 -20.88
CA PRO A 61 15.07 -3.96 -20.99
C PRO A 61 16.58 -4.21 -21.12
N LYS A 62 17.06 -5.36 -20.64
CA LYS A 62 18.41 -5.81 -20.99
C LYS A 62 18.43 -6.20 -22.47
N LYS A 63 19.62 -6.16 -23.07
CA LYS A 63 19.81 -6.43 -24.51
C LYS A 63 19.21 -7.79 -24.88
N ARG A 64 18.25 -7.81 -25.83
CA ARG A 64 17.47 -8.98 -26.32
C ARG A 64 16.40 -9.55 -25.37
N GLU A 65 15.98 -8.83 -24.34
CA GLU A 65 14.82 -9.20 -23.51
C GLU A 65 13.57 -8.43 -23.94
N LEU A 66 12.39 -9.02 -23.70
CA LEU A 66 11.11 -8.31 -23.83
C LEU A 66 11.03 -7.18 -22.80
N SER A 67 10.43 -6.06 -23.17
CA SER A 67 10.16 -4.97 -22.25
C SER A 67 9.13 -5.36 -21.18
N ALA A 68 9.07 -4.60 -20.10
CA ALA A 68 8.11 -4.86 -19.03
C ALA A 68 6.66 -4.71 -19.51
N GLU A 69 6.41 -3.78 -20.44
CA GLU A 69 5.11 -3.60 -21.08
C GLU A 69 4.76 -4.78 -21.99
N GLU A 70 5.73 -5.29 -22.76
CA GLU A 70 5.56 -6.47 -23.62
C GLU A 70 5.23 -7.72 -22.80
N LEU A 71 5.95 -7.96 -21.70
CA LEU A 71 5.66 -9.05 -20.77
C LEU A 71 4.28 -8.92 -20.13
N ALA A 72 3.81 -7.69 -19.90
CA ALA A 72 2.49 -7.41 -19.37
C ALA A 72 1.39 -7.39 -20.45
N LEU A 73 1.74 -7.66 -21.72
CA LEU A 73 0.85 -7.56 -22.88
C LEU A 73 0.15 -6.19 -22.98
N ARG A 74 0.92 -5.11 -22.73
CA ARG A 74 0.46 -3.73 -22.78
C ARG A 74 1.27 -2.92 -23.79
N PHE A 75 0.63 -1.91 -24.37
CA PHE A 75 1.33 -0.86 -25.11
C PHE A 75 1.61 0.33 -24.18
N PRO A 76 2.63 1.16 -24.45
CA PRO A 76 2.86 2.40 -23.69
C PRO A 76 1.64 3.34 -23.66
N SER A 77 0.78 3.30 -24.70
CA SER A 77 -0.48 4.04 -24.76
C SER A 77 -1.61 3.46 -23.91
N SER A 78 -1.42 2.28 -23.28
CA SER A 78 -2.45 1.61 -22.46
C SER A 78 -2.54 2.18 -21.04
N PHE A 79 -1.63 3.07 -20.65
CA PHE A 79 -1.59 3.70 -19.35
C PHE A 79 -1.18 5.17 -19.46
N THR A 80 -1.46 5.93 -18.43
CA THR A 80 -1.10 7.33 -18.31
C THR A 80 -0.26 7.52 -17.04
N GLN A 81 0.77 8.34 -17.15
CA GLN A 81 1.52 8.85 -16.02
C GLN A 81 0.98 10.21 -15.63
N VAL A 82 0.88 10.46 -14.33
CA VAL A 82 0.34 11.70 -13.80
C VAL A 82 1.29 12.15 -12.69
N ARG A 83 1.88 13.34 -12.85
CA ARG A 83 2.69 13.95 -11.81
C ARG A 83 1.77 14.58 -10.78
N LEU A 84 2.08 14.36 -9.51
CA LEU A 84 1.29 14.85 -8.39
C LEU A 84 2.13 15.80 -7.55
N ARG A 85 1.44 16.72 -6.87
CA ARG A 85 2.02 17.55 -5.80
C ARG A 85 1.05 17.61 -4.63
N GLY A 86 1.55 17.85 -3.43
CA GLY A 86 0.70 17.83 -2.24
C GLY A 86 1.46 18.06 -0.95
N VAL A 87 0.71 18.07 0.14
CA VAL A 87 1.20 18.15 1.51
C VAL A 87 0.43 17.13 2.34
N LEU A 88 1.12 16.43 3.24
CA LEU A 88 0.53 15.47 4.16
C LEU A 88 1.03 15.76 5.57
N GLU A 89 0.12 15.90 6.52
CA GLU A 89 0.46 16.28 7.90
C GLU A 89 0.78 15.08 8.80
N ASN A 90 0.02 13.99 8.66
CA ASN A 90 0.09 12.86 9.60
C ASN A 90 0.47 11.56 8.88
N VAL A 91 1.77 11.37 8.63
CA VAL A 91 2.30 10.21 7.89
C VAL A 91 3.27 9.43 8.77
N ILE A 92 3.11 8.10 8.81
CA ILE A 92 4.09 7.22 9.43
C ILE A 92 5.07 6.68 8.39
N ASP A 93 6.36 6.76 8.67
CA ASP A 93 7.41 6.13 7.86
C ASP A 93 7.75 4.75 8.43
N VAL A 94 7.34 3.70 7.73
CA VAL A 94 7.64 2.31 8.13
C VAL A 94 9.05 1.87 7.75
N GLY A 95 9.78 2.67 6.95
CA GLY A 95 11.22 2.54 6.73
C GLY A 95 12.05 2.99 7.94
N ASN A 96 11.50 3.86 8.78
CA ASN A 96 12.14 4.34 10.00
C ASN A 96 11.82 3.43 11.20
N LEU A 97 12.82 2.73 11.72
CA LEU A 97 12.65 1.86 12.90
C LEU A 97 12.21 2.62 14.15
N GLU A 98 12.65 3.87 14.34
CA GLU A 98 12.25 4.69 15.49
C GLU A 98 10.75 4.99 15.48
N ALA A 99 10.18 5.27 14.30
CA ALA A 99 8.74 5.49 14.14
C ALA A 99 7.91 4.24 14.48
N LEU A 100 8.48 3.04 14.32
CA LEU A 100 7.84 1.76 14.60
C LEU A 100 8.00 1.28 16.05
N LYS A 101 8.95 1.81 16.81
CA LYS A 101 9.22 1.38 18.19
C LYS A 101 8.00 1.47 19.11
N PRO A 102 7.24 2.59 19.16
CA PRO A 102 6.08 2.70 20.04
C PRO A 102 5.05 1.60 19.76
N PHE A 103 4.80 1.32 18.48
CA PHE A 103 3.86 0.28 18.07
C PHE A 103 4.35 -1.12 18.45
N ALA A 104 5.63 -1.42 18.20
CA ALA A 104 6.21 -2.70 18.56
C ALA A 104 6.23 -2.93 20.09
N ASN A 105 6.40 -1.88 20.89
CA ASN A 105 6.34 -1.96 22.34
C ASN A 105 4.94 -2.40 22.81
N VAL A 106 3.88 -1.83 22.24
CA VAL A 106 2.50 -2.24 22.53
C VAL A 106 2.26 -3.70 22.12
N LEU A 107 2.68 -4.09 20.91
CA LEU A 107 2.54 -5.48 20.44
C LEU A 107 3.25 -6.50 21.35
N ARG A 108 4.36 -6.10 21.96
CA ARG A 108 5.12 -6.96 22.86
C ARG A 108 4.41 -7.22 24.19
N GLU A 109 3.44 -6.41 24.60
CA GLU A 109 2.69 -6.65 25.83
C GLU A 109 1.61 -7.73 25.66
N PHE A 110 1.25 -8.10 24.42
CA PHE A 110 0.27 -9.16 24.20
C PHE A 110 0.85 -10.54 24.59
N PRO A 111 0.17 -11.27 25.48
CA PRO A 111 0.61 -12.58 25.92
C PRO A 111 0.50 -13.61 24.79
N HIS A 112 1.30 -14.68 24.90
CA HIS A 112 1.21 -15.79 23.96
C HIS A 112 -0.02 -16.63 24.27
N PRO A 113 -0.92 -16.87 23.30
CA PRO A 113 -1.96 -17.88 23.49
C PRO A 113 -1.29 -19.24 23.75
N ALA A 114 -1.54 -19.82 24.93
CA ALA A 114 -0.88 -21.05 25.35
C ALA A 114 -1.12 -22.20 24.35
N GLU A 115 -2.28 -22.20 23.70
CA GLU A 115 -2.64 -23.14 22.63
C GLU A 115 -1.74 -23.02 21.40
N ALA A 116 -1.46 -21.81 20.94
CA ALA A 116 -0.59 -21.57 19.79
C ALA A 116 0.85 -22.04 20.09
N VAL A 117 1.34 -21.83 21.31
CA VAL A 117 2.65 -22.32 21.75
C VAL A 117 2.69 -23.86 21.76
N ARG A 118 1.65 -24.51 22.30
CA ARG A 118 1.53 -25.97 22.30
C ARG A 118 1.44 -26.54 20.88
N ALA A 119 0.68 -25.89 20.00
CA ALA A 119 0.57 -26.29 18.59
C ALA A 119 1.92 -26.17 17.87
N GLY A 120 2.62 -25.03 18.02
CA GLY A 120 3.93 -24.82 17.43
C GLY A 120 4.97 -25.87 17.85
N ARG A 121 4.99 -26.22 19.15
CA ARG A 121 5.86 -27.30 19.67
C ARG A 121 5.55 -28.66 19.03
N ARG A 122 4.27 -29.01 18.90
CA ARG A 122 3.84 -30.25 18.24
C ARG A 122 4.24 -30.31 16.77
N LEU A 123 4.26 -29.16 16.10
CA LEU A 123 4.68 -29.02 14.70
C LEU A 123 6.21 -28.90 14.52
N GLY A 124 7.00 -29.01 15.60
CA GLY A 124 8.47 -28.90 15.53
C GLY A 124 8.98 -27.50 15.17
N LEU A 125 8.14 -26.46 15.30
CA LEU A 125 8.51 -25.09 14.98
C LEU A 125 9.44 -24.54 16.07
N ARG A 126 10.69 -24.27 15.70
CA ARG A 126 11.78 -23.93 16.63
C ARG A 126 11.63 -22.56 17.31
N GLN A 127 10.77 -21.67 16.80
CA GLN A 127 10.39 -20.41 17.43
C GLN A 127 8.97 -20.02 17.03
N ALA A 128 8.28 -19.26 17.88
CA ALA A 128 7.08 -18.52 17.51
C ALA A 128 7.46 -17.30 16.63
N SER A 129 8.10 -17.56 15.49
CA SER A 129 8.61 -16.54 14.56
C SER A 129 7.52 -15.65 13.95
N TRP A 130 6.25 -16.00 14.17
CA TRP A 130 5.08 -15.22 13.76
C TRP A 130 4.79 -14.01 14.66
N LEU A 131 5.40 -13.91 15.85
CA LEU A 131 5.11 -12.81 16.77
C LEU A 131 6.06 -11.63 16.58
N ILE A 132 5.46 -10.47 16.40
CA ILE A 132 6.16 -9.19 16.29
C ILE A 132 6.48 -8.69 17.70
N ARG A 133 7.76 -8.68 18.06
CA ARG A 133 8.25 -8.31 19.41
C ARG A 133 9.22 -7.11 19.40
N SER A 134 9.58 -6.62 18.21
CA SER A 134 10.48 -5.48 18.03
C SER A 134 10.13 -4.70 16.75
N ALA A 135 10.58 -3.44 16.68
CA ALA A 135 10.42 -2.59 15.50
C ALA A 135 11.00 -3.25 14.23
N THR A 136 12.14 -3.95 14.35
CA THR A 136 12.76 -4.67 13.23
C THR A 136 11.89 -5.83 12.74
N THR A 137 11.30 -6.61 13.65
CA THR A 137 10.37 -7.69 13.26
C THR A 137 9.09 -7.14 12.66
N LEU A 138 8.58 -6.01 13.17
CA LEU A 138 7.42 -5.32 12.62
C LEU A 138 7.71 -4.84 11.20
N GLN A 139 8.80 -4.09 11.01
CA GLN A 139 9.22 -3.59 9.70
C GLN A 139 9.33 -4.73 8.68
N ARG A 140 10.00 -5.83 9.06
CA ARG A 140 10.14 -7.00 8.19
C ARG A 140 8.80 -7.60 7.80
N ALA A 141 7.84 -7.65 8.73
CA ALA A 141 6.49 -8.14 8.46
C ALA A 141 5.71 -7.20 7.52
N LEU A 142 5.81 -5.87 7.71
CA LEU A 142 5.14 -4.87 6.88
C LEU A 142 5.72 -4.79 5.46
N LEU A 143 7.03 -4.97 5.34
CA LEU A 143 7.77 -4.87 4.08
C LEU A 143 8.04 -6.24 3.44
N HIS A 144 7.35 -7.29 3.89
CA HIS A 144 7.55 -8.63 3.34
C HIS A 144 7.31 -8.62 1.82
N PRO A 145 8.23 -9.15 0.99
CA PRO A 145 8.09 -9.13 -0.47
C PRO A 145 6.82 -9.87 -0.93
N ASN A 146 6.54 -11.01 -0.31
CA ASN A 146 5.40 -11.86 -0.63
C ASN A 146 4.18 -11.57 0.27
N TRP A 147 3.91 -10.30 0.56
CA TRP A 147 2.78 -9.91 1.41
C TRP A 147 1.44 -10.44 0.89
N ARG A 148 1.30 -10.63 -0.44
CA ARG A 148 0.09 -11.17 -1.09
C ARG A 148 -0.18 -12.65 -0.80
N MET A 149 0.77 -13.39 -0.22
CA MET A 149 0.59 -14.82 0.03
C MET A 149 -0.64 -15.09 0.91
N LEU A 150 -0.81 -14.35 2.01
CA LEU A 150 -1.96 -14.53 2.90
C LEU A 150 -3.30 -14.23 2.23
N PRO A 151 -3.48 -13.06 1.57
CA PRO A 151 -4.77 -12.76 0.96
C PRO A 151 -5.07 -13.65 -0.25
N GLN A 152 -4.08 -14.00 -1.08
CA GLN A 152 -4.30 -14.81 -2.27
C GLN A 152 -4.55 -16.30 -1.99
N GLN A 153 -3.88 -16.88 -0.99
CA GLN A 153 -3.93 -18.32 -0.76
C GLN A 153 -4.87 -18.73 0.37
N PHE A 154 -5.07 -17.83 1.35
CA PHE A 154 -5.80 -18.14 2.57
C PHE A 154 -6.97 -17.20 2.82
N ASP A 155 -7.20 -16.23 1.94
CA ASP A 155 -8.26 -15.22 2.09
C ASP A 155 -8.15 -14.44 3.42
N LEU A 156 -6.90 -14.25 3.89
CA LEU A 156 -6.58 -13.55 5.13
C LEU A 156 -5.79 -12.27 4.85
N PRO A 157 -6.07 -11.16 5.55
CA PRO A 157 -5.31 -9.95 5.37
C PRO A 157 -3.86 -10.17 5.80
N SER A 158 -2.94 -9.63 5.00
CA SER A 158 -1.53 -9.58 5.36
C SER A 158 -1.30 -8.67 6.56
N ASN A 159 -0.17 -8.85 7.26
CA ASN A 159 0.20 -7.98 8.38
C ASN A 159 0.27 -6.49 7.99
N SER A 160 0.66 -6.18 6.76
CA SER A 160 0.66 -4.80 6.26
C SER A 160 -0.75 -4.25 6.02
N GLN A 161 -1.69 -5.07 5.59
CA GLN A 161 -3.10 -4.68 5.47
C GLN A 161 -3.76 -4.47 6.83
N ILE A 162 -3.47 -5.34 7.81
CA ILE A 162 -3.91 -5.16 9.20
C ILE A 162 -3.34 -3.86 9.77
N PHE A 163 -2.04 -3.60 9.56
CA PHE A 163 -1.41 -2.36 9.97
C PHE A 163 -2.04 -1.13 9.29
N GLY A 164 -2.36 -1.22 7.99
CA GLY A 164 -3.08 -0.18 7.26
C GLY A 164 -4.45 0.12 7.87
N ARG A 165 -5.20 -0.92 8.27
CA ARG A 165 -6.49 -0.76 8.97
C ARG A 165 -6.33 -0.02 10.29
N LEU A 166 -5.29 -0.35 11.06
CA LEU A 166 -4.97 0.33 12.32
C LEU A 166 -4.53 1.78 12.08
N ALA A 167 -3.72 2.02 11.05
CA ALA A 167 -3.31 3.36 10.63
C ALA A 167 -4.50 4.25 10.28
N VAL A 168 -5.45 3.72 9.50
CA VAL A 168 -6.69 4.43 9.17
C VAL A 168 -7.50 4.71 10.43
N GLY A 169 -7.68 3.71 11.31
CA GLY A 169 -8.41 3.88 12.57
C GLY A 169 -7.76 4.89 13.54
N ALA A 170 -6.45 5.09 13.45
CA ALA A 170 -5.71 6.09 14.21
C ALA A 170 -5.72 7.49 13.57
N GLY A 171 -6.40 7.69 12.43
CA GLY A 171 -6.44 8.98 11.74
C GLY A 171 -5.17 9.34 10.96
N LEU A 172 -4.31 8.36 10.64
CA LEU A 172 -3.14 8.64 9.78
C LEU A 172 -3.59 9.03 8.36
N HIS A 173 -2.89 9.98 7.76
CA HIS A 173 -3.14 10.46 6.40
C HIS A 173 -2.46 9.58 5.35
N GLY A 174 -1.45 8.81 5.76
CA GLY A 174 -0.80 7.84 4.90
C GLY A 174 0.34 7.09 5.58
N ILE A 175 0.92 6.18 4.82
CA ILE A 175 2.09 5.37 5.18
C ILE A 175 3.15 5.59 4.11
N LEU A 176 4.31 6.08 4.51
CA LEU A 176 5.52 6.12 3.70
C LEU A 176 6.28 4.80 3.87
N TYR A 177 6.66 4.18 2.76
CA TYR A 177 7.37 2.90 2.78
C TYR A 177 8.38 2.80 1.63
N PRO A 178 9.51 2.09 1.83
CA PRO A 178 10.46 1.84 0.75
C PRO A 178 9.82 0.97 -0.34
N SER A 179 10.09 1.28 -1.60
CA SER A 179 9.67 0.46 -2.74
C SER A 179 10.28 -0.93 -2.62
N ALA A 180 9.46 -1.97 -2.82
CA ALA A 180 9.94 -3.35 -2.85
C ALA A 180 10.65 -3.68 -4.18
N ARG A 181 10.57 -2.78 -5.17
CA ARG A 181 11.01 -2.99 -6.55
C ARG A 181 12.17 -2.08 -6.97
N GLN A 182 12.43 -1.02 -6.22
CA GLN A 182 13.54 -0.10 -6.45
C GLN A 182 14.19 0.33 -5.14
N PHE A 183 15.45 -0.07 -4.96
CA PHE A 183 16.21 0.30 -3.78
C PHE A 183 16.41 1.82 -3.71
N GLY A 184 16.26 2.39 -2.51
CA GLY A 184 16.44 3.81 -2.24
C GLY A 184 15.28 4.71 -2.70
N ARG A 185 14.18 4.15 -3.22
CA ARG A 185 12.97 4.90 -3.55
C ARG A 185 11.84 4.59 -2.59
N CYS A 186 10.96 5.57 -2.41
CA CYS A 186 9.80 5.46 -1.55
C CYS A 186 8.49 5.45 -2.33
N CYS A 187 7.50 4.86 -1.69
CA CYS A 187 6.10 4.85 -2.10
C CYS A 187 5.24 5.33 -0.93
N LEU A 188 4.05 5.84 -1.25
CA LEU A 188 3.07 6.30 -0.27
C LEU A 188 1.75 5.58 -0.51
N ALA A 189 1.18 5.06 0.57
CA ALA A 189 -0.22 4.67 0.64
C ALA A 189 -0.97 5.78 1.37
N LEU A 190 -1.83 6.50 0.67
CA LEU A 190 -2.56 7.65 1.20
C LEU A 190 -3.96 7.22 1.62
N PHE A 191 -4.48 7.84 2.67
CA PHE A 191 -5.81 7.59 3.24
C PHE A 191 -6.66 8.86 3.24
N PRO A 192 -7.20 9.28 2.09
CA PRO A 192 -7.87 10.56 1.98
C PRO A 192 -9.14 10.71 2.81
N GLN A 193 -9.76 9.59 3.20
CA GLN A 193 -10.87 9.54 4.15
C GLN A 193 -10.55 10.18 5.52
N ASN A 194 -9.27 10.28 5.88
CA ASN A 194 -8.83 10.86 7.16
C ASN A 194 -8.49 12.36 7.07
N TRP A 195 -8.65 13.00 5.91
CA TRP A 195 -8.14 14.36 5.69
C TRP A 195 -9.13 15.48 6.03
N ALA A 196 -10.38 15.14 6.40
CA ALA A 196 -11.49 16.08 6.60
C ALA A 196 -11.14 17.28 7.50
N ASP A 197 -10.30 17.06 8.52
CA ASP A 197 -9.91 18.09 9.50
C ASP A 197 -8.44 18.53 9.37
N SER A 198 -7.85 18.36 8.19
CA SER A 198 -6.43 18.66 7.94
C SER A 198 -6.20 19.63 6.78
N GLY A 199 -5.00 20.19 6.68
CA GLY A 199 -4.48 20.85 5.49
C GLY A 199 -3.88 19.89 4.46
N SER A 200 -4.06 18.57 4.63
CA SER A 200 -3.52 17.59 3.69
C SER A 200 -4.26 17.59 2.37
N PHE A 201 -3.50 17.51 1.28
CA PHE A 201 -4.04 17.43 -0.06
C PHE A 201 -3.06 16.76 -1.02
N VAL A 202 -3.61 16.25 -2.11
CA VAL A 202 -2.84 15.86 -3.30
C VAL A 202 -3.59 16.34 -4.54
N GLU A 203 -2.86 16.84 -5.53
CA GLU A 203 -3.42 17.29 -6.79
C GLU A 203 -2.51 16.96 -7.97
N VAL A 204 -3.11 16.90 -9.16
CA VAL A 204 -2.40 16.76 -10.42
C VAL A 204 -1.60 18.03 -10.68
N ALA A 205 -0.30 17.88 -10.91
CA ALA A 205 0.64 18.99 -11.09
C ALA A 205 0.73 19.47 -12.55
N ASP A 206 0.37 18.61 -13.50
CA ASP A 206 0.44 18.90 -14.94
C ASP A 206 -0.96 19.20 -15.51
N ALA A 207 -1.03 19.62 -16.77
CA ALA A 207 -2.31 19.79 -17.46
C ALA A 207 -3.06 18.45 -17.53
N ALA A 208 -4.25 18.40 -16.94
CA ALA A 208 -5.11 17.24 -17.01
C ALA A 208 -5.85 17.20 -18.38
N PRO A 209 -6.17 16.01 -18.91
CA PRO A 209 -6.94 15.90 -20.14
C PRO A 209 -8.31 16.56 -20.01
N GLN A 210 -8.87 17.01 -21.15
CA GLN A 210 -10.20 17.62 -21.16
C GLN A 210 -11.23 16.64 -20.60
N GLY A 211 -12.06 17.12 -19.66
CA GLY A 211 -13.06 16.31 -18.97
C GLY A 211 -12.53 15.51 -17.78
N ALA A 212 -11.26 15.67 -17.40
CA ALA A 212 -10.73 15.07 -16.17
C ALA A 212 -11.47 15.58 -14.93
N ARG A 213 -11.85 14.64 -14.07
CA ARG A 213 -12.45 14.81 -12.75
C ARG A 213 -11.46 14.30 -11.70
N LEU A 214 -11.74 14.56 -10.42
CA LEU A 214 -10.88 14.11 -9.30
C LEU A 214 -9.40 14.45 -9.53
N THR A 215 -9.12 15.69 -9.93
CA THR A 215 -7.76 16.20 -10.13
C THR A 215 -7.13 16.74 -8.86
N ARG A 216 -7.91 16.86 -7.78
CA ARG A 216 -7.47 17.21 -6.44
C ARG A 216 -8.28 16.45 -5.41
N ILE A 217 -7.61 15.94 -4.38
CA ILE A 217 -8.23 15.43 -3.16
C ILE A 217 -7.74 16.26 -1.98
N ASP A 218 -8.67 16.77 -1.20
CA ASP A 218 -8.44 17.48 0.05
C ASP A 218 -9.64 17.29 1.01
N ARG A 219 -9.65 18.03 2.12
CA ARG A 219 -10.74 17.99 3.10
C ARG A 219 -12.15 18.26 2.56
N LYS A 220 -12.29 18.91 1.40
CA LYS A 220 -13.59 19.23 0.78
C LYS A 220 -14.08 18.13 -0.16
N THR A 221 -13.25 17.14 -0.45
CA THR A 221 -13.63 16.03 -1.34
C THR A 221 -14.63 15.13 -0.61
N LYS A 222 -15.90 15.23 -1.00
CA LYS A 222 -17.01 14.49 -0.36
C LYS A 222 -17.23 13.07 -0.90
N GLU A 223 -16.71 12.77 -2.08
CA GLU A 223 -16.92 11.49 -2.76
C GLU A 223 -15.58 10.77 -2.94
N LEU A 224 -15.35 9.78 -2.09
CA LEU A 224 -14.17 8.89 -2.15
C LEU A 224 -14.56 7.41 -2.09
N SER A 225 -15.87 7.11 -2.05
CA SER A 225 -16.46 5.77 -1.98
C SER A 225 -17.52 5.58 -3.06
#